data_AF-W7W8X8-F1
#
_entry.id   AF-W7W8X8-F1
#
_cell.length_a   1.000
_cell.length_b   1.000
_cell.length_c   1.000
_cell.angle_alpha   90.00
_cell.angle_beta   90.00
_cell.angle_gamma   90.00
#
_symmetry.space_group_name_H-M   'P 1'
#
loop_
_entity.id
_entity.type
_entity.pdbx_description
1 polymer ?
#
loop_
_entity_poly.entity_id
_entity_poly.type
_entity_poly.pdbx_seq_one_letter_code
_entity_poly.pdbx_strand_id
1 'polypeptide(L)'
;MHYDGGNPANGLDIAVLLRRYEPGSQLYYCGPQGFMAACARASAHWPADAVHCEYFVGAPAVPAEEVPDIGSEALALGFQLKIASTGVVLTVPNDKSIAQVLGEHGVEIPMSCQSGLCGTCKVRYFSGEVDHRDYVLNAEARTQFLTTCVSRSHGALLVLDL
;
A
#
# COMPACT_ATOMS: atom_id res chain seq x y z
N MET A 1 8.84 -4.21 -28.78
CA MET A 1 9.13 -5.00 -27.57
C MET A 1 10.64 -4.92 -27.35
N HIS A 2 11.08 -4.32 -26.24
CA HIS A 2 12.51 -4.14 -25.93
C HIS A 2 13.01 -5.34 -25.12
N TYR A 3 14.19 -5.87 -25.46
CA TYR A 3 14.82 -6.99 -24.76
C TYR A 3 16.28 -6.64 -24.51
N ASP A 4 16.69 -6.63 -23.24
CA ASP A 4 18.06 -6.31 -22.83
C ASP A 4 18.97 -7.54 -22.67
N GLY A 5 18.39 -8.74 -22.73
CA GLY A 5 19.09 -10.02 -22.54
C GLY A 5 19.66 -10.21 -21.13
N GLY A 6 19.14 -9.49 -20.14
CA GLY A 6 19.68 -9.46 -18.78
C GLY A 6 20.96 -8.63 -18.65
N ASN A 7 21.37 -7.89 -19.69
CA ASN A 7 22.49 -6.96 -19.62
C ASN A 7 21.97 -5.53 -19.38
N PRO A 8 22.21 -4.92 -18.20
CA PRO A 8 21.75 -3.57 -17.89
C PRO A 8 22.25 -2.49 -18.86
N ALA A 9 23.40 -2.68 -19.51
CA ALA A 9 23.92 -1.74 -20.50
C ALA A 9 23.05 -1.66 -21.77
N ASN A 10 22.27 -2.70 -22.05
CA ASN A 10 21.27 -2.73 -23.13
C ASN A 10 19.88 -2.33 -22.64
N GLY A 11 19.78 -1.81 -21.41
CA GLY A 11 18.53 -1.36 -20.82
C GLY A 11 17.87 -0.26 -21.66
N LEU A 12 16.54 -0.19 -21.61
CA LEU A 12 15.80 0.90 -22.23
C LEU A 12 16.11 2.21 -21.50
N ASP A 13 16.59 3.21 -22.22
CA ASP A 13 16.76 4.55 -21.67
C ASP A 13 15.40 5.27 -21.58
N ILE A 14 14.73 5.06 -20.45
CA ILE A 14 13.40 5.62 -20.14
C ILE A 14 13.43 7.16 -20.14
N ALA A 15 14.54 7.75 -19.68
CA ALA A 15 14.68 9.20 -19.60
C ALA A 15 14.72 9.83 -21.00
N VAL A 16 15.46 9.22 -21.93
CA VAL A 16 15.49 9.66 -23.32
C VAL A 16 14.16 9.40 -24.02
N LEU A 17 13.55 8.24 -23.82
CA LEU A 17 12.29 7.87 -24.45
C LEU A 17 11.14 8.83 -24.09
N LEU A 18 11.03 9.21 -22.81
CA LEU A 18 9.93 10.04 -22.31
C LEU A 18 10.29 11.53 -22.24
N ARG A 19 11.45 11.93 -22.78
CA ARG A 19 11.99 13.29 -22.68
C ARG A 19 11.09 14.38 -23.24
N ARG A 20 10.28 14.05 -24.26
CA ARG A 20 9.41 15.00 -24.95
C ARG A 20 7.97 14.53 -24.84
N TYR A 21 7.12 15.42 -24.36
CA TYR A 21 5.68 15.28 -24.48
C TYR A 21 5.22 15.78 -25.85
N GLU A 22 4.41 14.98 -26.54
CA GLU A 22 3.68 15.41 -27.73
C GLU A 22 2.19 15.60 -27.35
N PRO A 23 1.57 16.76 -27.68
CA PRO A 23 0.18 17.02 -27.36
C PRO A 23 -0.76 15.89 -27.81
N GLY A 24 -1.55 15.38 -26.87
CA GLY A 24 -2.48 14.26 -27.10
C GLY A 24 -1.89 12.86 -26.83
N SER A 25 -0.58 12.74 -26.61
CA SER A 25 0.03 11.46 -26.20
C SER A 25 -0.39 11.05 -24.79
N GLN A 26 -0.52 9.75 -24.58
CA GLN A 26 -0.86 9.13 -23.29
C GLN A 26 0.23 8.11 -22.94
N LEU A 27 0.71 8.14 -21.70
CA LEU A 27 1.68 7.20 -21.15
C LEU A 27 0.98 6.23 -20.21
N TYR A 28 1.08 4.94 -20.49
CA TYR A 28 0.64 3.86 -19.60
C TYR A 28 1.83 2.99 -19.25
N TYR A 29 2.07 2.76 -17.96
CA TYR A 29 3.15 1.89 -17.53
C TYR A 29 2.82 1.07 -16.28
N CYS A 30 3.31 -0.17 -16.28
CA CYS A 30 3.25 -1.09 -15.16
C CYS A 30 4.52 -1.95 -15.20
N GLY A 31 5.10 -2.25 -14.04
CA GLY A 31 6.28 -3.12 -13.95
C GLY A 31 6.91 -3.13 -12.56
N PRO A 32 8.14 -3.66 -12.45
CA PRO A 32 8.90 -3.69 -11.20
C PRO A 32 9.12 -2.28 -10.63
N GLN A 33 9.31 -2.15 -9.31
CA GLN A 33 9.38 -0.84 -8.64
C GLN A 33 10.42 0.11 -9.25
N GLY A 34 11.61 -0.39 -9.60
CA GLY A 34 12.65 0.42 -10.25
C GLY A 34 12.21 1.00 -11.59
N PHE A 35 11.47 0.21 -12.39
CA PHE A 35 10.89 0.65 -13.65
C PHE A 35 9.80 1.70 -13.43
N MET A 36 8.87 1.44 -12.50
CA MET A 36 7.80 2.37 -12.14
C MET A 36 8.35 3.73 -11.72
N ALA A 37 9.37 3.73 -10.85
CA ALA A 37 10.01 4.95 -10.37
C ALA A 37 10.77 5.70 -11.48
N ALA A 38 11.38 4.97 -12.42
CA ALA A 38 12.06 5.58 -13.56
C ALA A 38 11.06 6.26 -14.53
N CYS A 39 9.94 5.61 -14.84
CA CYS A 39 8.87 6.19 -15.65
C CYS A 39 8.26 7.44 -14.98
N ALA A 40 7.95 7.36 -13.68
CA ALA A 40 7.41 8.48 -12.92
C ALA A 40 8.34 9.71 -12.95
N ARG A 41 9.66 9.51 -12.73
CA ARG A 41 10.65 10.61 -12.80
C ARG A 41 10.76 11.18 -14.20
N ALA A 42 10.85 10.32 -15.22
CA ALA A 42 11.07 10.75 -16.60
C ALA A 42 9.85 11.51 -17.17
N SER A 43 8.65 11.16 -16.73
CA SER A 43 7.39 11.79 -17.17
C SER A 43 6.88 12.89 -16.24
N ALA A 44 7.63 13.31 -15.22
CA ALA A 44 7.19 14.31 -14.24
C ALA A 44 6.81 15.69 -14.82
N HIS A 45 7.22 15.97 -16.06
CA HIS A 45 6.90 17.20 -16.80
C HIS A 45 5.66 17.07 -17.71
N TRP A 46 5.07 15.87 -17.81
CA TRP A 46 3.87 15.62 -18.61
C TRP A 46 2.62 16.08 -17.84
N PRO A 47 1.51 16.38 -18.54
CA PRO A 47 0.21 16.60 -17.89
C PRO A 47 -0.20 15.40 -17.03
N ALA A 48 -0.76 15.66 -15.85
CA ALA A 48 -1.12 14.60 -14.89
C ALA A 48 -2.20 13.63 -15.41
N ASP A 49 -3.09 14.11 -16.29
CA ASP A 49 -4.12 13.31 -16.95
C ASP A 49 -3.61 12.49 -18.14
N ALA A 50 -2.35 12.71 -18.55
CA ALA A 50 -1.70 11.99 -19.64
C ALA A 50 -0.84 10.80 -19.15
N VAL A 51 -0.69 10.62 -17.83
CA VAL A 51 0.20 9.61 -17.25
C VAL A 51 -0.58 8.67 -16.34
N HIS A 52 -0.58 7.39 -16.70
CA HIS A 52 -1.34 6.34 -16.03
C HIS A 52 -0.41 5.23 -15.61
N CYS A 53 -0.53 4.78 -14.38
CA CYS A 53 0.30 3.71 -13.87
C CYS A 53 -0.52 2.71 -13.06
N GLU A 54 -0.13 1.45 -13.16
CA GLU A 54 -0.71 0.35 -12.39
C GLU A 54 0.41 -0.40 -11.67
N TYR A 55 0.22 -0.65 -10.39
CA TYR A 55 1.13 -1.44 -9.58
C TYR A 55 0.58 -2.87 -9.51
N PHE A 56 1.40 -3.90 -9.67
CA PHE A 56 0.98 -5.32 -9.61
C PHE A 56 1.53 -6.06 -8.40
N VAL A 57 2.70 -5.65 -7.91
CA VAL A 57 3.30 -6.16 -6.69
C VAL A 57 3.10 -5.07 -5.65
N GLY A 58 2.58 -5.44 -4.46
CA GLY A 58 2.54 -4.54 -3.32
C GLY A 58 3.93 -3.90 -3.21
N ALA A 59 3.98 -2.57 -3.22
CA ALA A 59 5.27 -1.90 -3.21
C ALA A 59 6.08 -2.39 -1.99
N PRO A 60 7.42 -2.36 -2.07
CA PRO A 60 8.23 -2.86 -0.98
C PRO A 60 7.90 -2.10 0.29
N ALA A 61 7.96 -2.83 1.40
CA ALA A 61 7.89 -2.27 2.73
C ALA A 61 8.76 -1.00 2.76
N VAL A 62 8.12 0.13 3.10
CA VAL A 62 8.85 1.34 3.47
C VAL A 62 9.84 0.91 4.55
N PRO A 63 11.15 1.26 4.45
CA PRO A 63 12.09 0.97 5.52
C PRO A 63 11.48 1.51 6.81
N ALA A 64 11.39 0.65 7.83
CA ALA A 64 10.92 1.06 9.14
C ALA A 64 11.82 2.21 9.61
N GLU A 65 11.30 3.44 9.62
CA GLU A 65 11.95 4.53 10.34
C GLU A 65 11.94 4.15 11.83
N GLU A 66 13.09 4.29 12.48
CA GLU A 66 13.25 4.04 13.91
C GLU A 66 12.35 5.02 14.69
N VAL A 67 11.21 4.53 15.16
CA VAL A 67 10.30 5.27 16.04
C VAL A 67 10.81 5.14 17.48
N PRO A 68 10.82 6.24 18.28
CA PRO A 68 11.37 6.21 19.63
C PRO A 68 10.59 5.28 20.56
N ASP A 69 11.32 4.67 21.51
CA ASP A 69 10.80 3.75 22.52
C ASP A 69 9.70 4.39 23.37
N ILE A 70 8.47 3.95 23.12
CA ILE A 70 7.32 4.12 24.02
C ILE A 70 6.67 2.75 24.28
N GLY A 71 7.26 1.97 25.19
CA GLY A 71 6.63 0.80 25.80
C GLY A 71 6.89 -0.53 25.06
N SER A 72 8.13 -1.00 25.20
CA SER A 72 8.82 -1.97 24.35
C SER A 72 8.37 -3.44 24.34
N GLU A 73 7.33 -3.87 25.05
CA GLU A 73 6.93 -5.31 25.04
C GLU A 73 5.70 -5.61 24.18
N ALA A 74 4.75 -4.69 24.06
CA ALA A 74 3.53 -4.91 23.27
C ALA A 74 3.78 -4.81 21.75
N LEU A 75 4.61 -3.86 21.30
CA LEU A 75 4.93 -3.68 19.88
C LEU A 75 5.83 -4.80 19.30
N ALA A 76 6.63 -5.47 20.14
CA ALA A 76 7.44 -6.60 19.72
C ALA A 76 6.58 -7.78 19.21
N LEU A 77 5.34 -7.88 19.69
CA LEU A 77 4.41 -8.98 19.39
C LEU A 77 3.32 -8.62 18.37
N GLY A 78 3.09 -7.33 18.10
CA GLY A 78 2.04 -6.87 17.18
C GLY A 78 1.25 -5.68 17.73
N PHE A 79 -0.04 -5.59 17.39
CA PHE A 79 -0.95 -4.58 17.92
C PHE A 79 -2.33 -5.19 18.21
N GLN A 80 -3.17 -4.49 18.98
CA GLN A 80 -4.53 -4.92 19.26
C GLN A 80 -5.54 -4.30 18.28
N LEU A 81 -6.55 -5.08 17.93
CA LEU A 81 -7.67 -4.69 17.09
C LEU A 81 -8.96 -4.85 17.88
N LYS A 82 -9.76 -3.80 18.02
CA LYS A 82 -11.10 -3.87 18.62
C LYS A 82 -12.17 -3.74 17.54
N ILE A 83 -13.13 -4.65 17.56
CA ILE A 83 -14.36 -4.58 16.76
C ILE A 83 -15.37 -3.73 17.53
N ALA A 84 -15.83 -2.62 16.95
CA ALA A 84 -16.67 -1.66 17.66
C ALA A 84 -18.05 -2.23 18.04
N SER A 85 -18.68 -3.00 17.15
CA SER A 85 -20.03 -3.53 17.34
C SER A 85 -20.12 -4.56 18.47
N THR A 86 -19.08 -5.36 18.65
CA THR A 86 -19.03 -6.47 19.62
C THR A 86 -18.17 -6.17 20.84
N GLY A 87 -17.26 -5.21 20.73
CA GLY A 87 -16.24 -4.94 21.74
C GLY A 87 -15.10 -5.97 21.81
N VAL A 88 -15.14 -7.03 20.99
CA VAL A 88 -14.10 -8.06 20.93
C VAL A 88 -12.75 -7.43 20.59
N VAL A 89 -11.71 -7.86 21.30
CA VAL A 89 -10.33 -7.42 21.08
C VAL A 89 -9.49 -8.61 20.63
N LEU A 90 -8.80 -8.44 19.50
CA LEU A 90 -7.97 -9.45 18.85
C LEU A 90 -6.52 -8.95 18.78
N THR A 91 -5.57 -9.86 18.90
CA THR A 91 -4.16 -9.55 18.67
C THR A 91 -3.80 -9.77 17.21
N VAL A 92 -3.23 -8.75 16.57
CA VAL A 92 -2.69 -8.83 15.21
C VAL A 92 -1.17 -8.96 15.28
N PRO A 93 -0.61 -10.17 15.10
CA PRO A 93 0.83 -10.36 15.18
C PRO A 93 1.57 -9.73 13.98
N ASN A 94 2.89 -9.68 14.06
CA ASN A 94 3.73 -9.05 13.03
C ASN A 94 3.76 -9.80 11.70
N ASP A 95 3.46 -11.10 11.72
CA ASP A 95 3.45 -12.00 10.57
C ASP A 95 2.06 -12.19 9.93
N LYS A 96 1.00 -11.59 10.51
CA LYS A 96 -0.36 -11.64 9.95
C LYS A 96 -0.92 -10.25 9.66
N SER A 97 -1.79 -10.20 8.65
CA SER A 97 -2.63 -9.05 8.32
C SER A 97 -3.86 -8.98 9.23
N ILE A 98 -4.49 -7.80 9.28
CA ILE A 98 -5.78 -7.61 9.95
C ILE A 98 -6.84 -8.55 9.36
N ALA A 99 -6.87 -8.69 8.03
CA ALA A 99 -7.84 -9.54 7.35
C ALA A 99 -7.72 -11.02 7.74
N GLN A 100 -6.50 -11.55 7.86
CA GLN A 100 -6.26 -12.93 8.29
C GLN A 100 -6.77 -13.16 9.71
N VAL A 101 -6.45 -12.25 10.63
CA VAL A 101 -6.87 -12.37 12.03
C VAL A 101 -8.40 -12.27 12.16
N LEU A 102 -9.05 -11.36 11.44
CA LEU A 102 -10.50 -11.27 11.40
C LEU A 102 -11.15 -12.55 10.87
N GLY A 103 -10.63 -13.11 9.77
CA GLY A 103 -11.12 -14.37 9.20
C GLY A 103 -10.98 -15.57 10.16
N GLU A 104 -9.87 -15.67 10.88
CA GLU A 104 -9.66 -16.70 11.92
C GLU A 104 -10.68 -16.61 13.07
N HIS A 105 -11.28 -15.43 13.27
CA HIS A 105 -12.32 -15.18 14.28
C HIS A 105 -13.73 -15.09 13.66
N GLY A 106 -13.91 -15.57 12.42
CA GLY A 106 -15.21 -15.65 11.75
C GLY A 106 -15.76 -14.32 11.23
N VAL A 107 -14.93 -13.28 11.14
CA VAL A 107 -15.31 -11.99 10.57
C VAL A 107 -14.79 -11.93 9.13
N GLU A 108 -15.69 -12.17 8.18
CA GLU A 108 -15.34 -12.15 6.76
C GLU A 108 -15.27 -10.74 6.20
N ILE A 109 -14.10 -10.37 5.66
CA ILE A 109 -13.91 -9.13 4.91
C ILE A 109 -13.77 -9.50 3.43
N PRO A 110 -14.51 -8.85 2.51
CA PRO A 110 -14.31 -9.03 1.08
C PRO A 110 -12.85 -8.77 0.68
N MET A 111 -12.22 -9.72 -0.03
CA MET A 111 -10.83 -9.61 -0.47
C MET A 111 -10.70 -9.94 -1.96
N SER A 112 -9.69 -9.34 -2.60
CA SER A 112 -9.32 -9.62 -3.99
C SER A 112 -7.79 -9.67 -4.14
N CYS A 113 -7.11 -8.52 -4.26
CA CYS A 113 -5.67 -8.49 -4.59
C CYS A 113 -4.73 -8.87 -3.42
N GLN A 114 -5.15 -8.66 -2.17
CA GLN A 114 -4.33 -8.83 -0.96
C GLN A 114 -2.98 -8.06 -0.95
N SER A 115 -2.86 -7.01 -1.75
CA SER A 115 -1.61 -6.26 -1.98
C SER A 115 -1.79 -4.74 -1.85
N GLY A 116 -2.94 -4.27 -1.35
CA GLY A 116 -3.21 -2.84 -1.14
C GLY A 116 -3.56 -2.04 -2.40
N LEU A 117 -3.98 -2.72 -3.48
CA LEU A 117 -4.16 -2.11 -4.81
C LEU A 117 -5.63 -1.90 -5.22
N CYS A 118 -6.53 -2.80 -4.82
CA CYS A 118 -7.92 -2.81 -5.32
C CYS A 118 -8.95 -2.12 -4.41
N GLY A 119 -8.65 -1.95 -3.11
CA GLY A 119 -9.59 -1.36 -2.14
C GLY A 119 -10.78 -2.25 -1.73
N THR A 120 -10.89 -3.50 -2.20
CA THR A 120 -12.01 -4.40 -1.85
C THR A 120 -12.13 -4.65 -0.33
N CYS A 121 -10.99 -4.74 0.36
CA CYS A 121 -10.93 -4.97 1.81
C CYS A 121 -10.93 -3.67 2.64
N LYS A 122 -11.50 -2.60 2.08
CA LYS A 122 -11.57 -1.30 2.76
C LYS A 122 -12.54 -1.36 3.93
N VAL A 123 -12.07 -0.99 5.11
CA VAL A 123 -12.86 -0.95 6.35
C VAL A 123 -12.69 0.42 7.00
N ARG A 124 -13.79 0.96 7.54
CA ARG A 124 -13.76 2.20 8.31
C ARG A 124 -13.20 1.94 9.70
N TYR A 125 -12.45 2.89 10.25
CA TYR A 125 -11.96 2.84 11.62
C TYR A 125 -12.42 4.07 12.42
N PHE A 126 -12.55 3.91 13.73
CA PHE A 126 -12.98 4.99 14.64
C PHE A 126 -11.82 5.64 15.38
N SER A 127 -10.79 4.88 15.74
CA SER A 127 -9.63 5.41 16.48
C SER A 127 -8.41 4.53 16.31
N GLY A 128 -7.23 5.14 16.43
CA GLY A 128 -5.92 4.50 16.26
C GLY A 128 -5.09 5.23 15.20
N GLU A 129 -3.79 5.00 15.23
CA GLU A 129 -2.85 5.55 14.24
C GLU A 129 -2.52 4.48 13.20
N VAL A 130 -3.07 4.62 12.00
CA VAL A 130 -2.95 3.61 10.93
C VAL A 130 -1.63 3.78 10.18
N ASP A 131 -0.88 2.68 10.06
CA ASP A 131 0.23 2.53 9.13
C ASP A 131 -0.34 2.13 7.75
N HIS A 132 -0.49 3.12 6.86
CA HIS A 132 -1.04 2.94 5.52
C HIS A 132 -0.01 2.39 4.54
N ARG A 133 -0.15 1.10 4.20
CA ARG A 133 0.71 0.40 3.22
C ARG A 133 0.03 0.15 1.87
N ASP A 134 -1.11 0.79 1.64
CA ASP A 134 -1.89 0.68 0.43
C ASP A 134 -1.63 1.85 -0.54
N TYR A 135 -1.95 1.62 -1.82
CA TYR A 135 -1.78 2.59 -2.91
C TYR A 135 -3.11 3.10 -3.47
N VAL A 136 -4.23 2.62 -2.92
CA VAL A 136 -5.57 2.85 -3.45
C VAL A 136 -6.31 3.98 -2.72
N LEU A 137 -6.00 4.21 -1.43
CA LEU A 137 -6.66 5.27 -0.65
C LEU A 137 -5.95 6.61 -0.83
N ASN A 138 -6.71 7.63 -1.23
CA ASN A 138 -6.27 9.02 -1.25
C ASN A 138 -6.21 9.62 0.17
N ALA A 139 -5.67 10.84 0.29
CA ALA A 139 -5.47 11.50 1.59
C ALA A 139 -6.76 11.64 2.43
N GLU A 140 -7.89 11.98 1.79
CA GLU A 140 -9.17 12.11 2.47
C GLU A 140 -9.67 10.75 3.00
N ALA A 141 -9.65 9.72 2.15
CA ALA A 141 -10.09 8.38 2.54
C ALA A 141 -9.24 7.78 3.67
N ARG A 142 -7.93 8.06 3.69
CA ARG A 142 -7.01 7.61 4.76
C ARG A 142 -7.38 8.15 6.14
N THR A 143 -8.15 9.25 6.24
CA THR A 143 -8.61 9.78 7.53
C THR A 143 -9.71 8.95 8.20
N GLN A 144 -10.34 8.03 7.45
CA GLN A 144 -11.52 7.29 7.92
C GLN A 144 -11.43 5.79 7.61
N PHE A 145 -10.65 5.39 6.62
CA PHE A 145 -10.62 4.04 6.10
C PHE A 145 -9.20 3.49 6.02
N LEU A 146 -9.08 2.18 6.12
CA LEU A 146 -7.85 1.42 5.87
C LEU A 146 -8.14 0.19 5.02
N THR A 147 -7.09 -0.46 4.52
CA THR A 147 -7.22 -1.76 3.83
C THR A 147 -6.71 -2.88 4.71
N THR A 148 -7.58 -3.82 5.10
CA THR A 148 -7.24 -4.83 6.12
C THR A 148 -6.18 -5.84 5.67
N CYS A 149 -5.92 -5.94 4.35
CA CYS A 149 -4.92 -6.87 3.82
C CYS A 149 -3.46 -6.41 4.01
N VAL A 150 -3.20 -5.10 4.10
CA VAL A 150 -1.81 -4.58 4.19
C VAL A 150 -1.61 -3.50 5.26
N SER A 151 -2.65 -2.74 5.63
CA SER A 151 -2.52 -1.68 6.64
C SER A 151 -2.21 -2.29 8.02
N ARG A 152 -1.45 -1.54 8.83
CA ARG A 152 -1.11 -1.89 10.23
C ARG A 152 -1.43 -0.72 11.16
N SER A 153 -0.88 -0.73 12.37
CA SER A 153 -1.02 0.34 13.36
C SER A 153 0.37 0.78 13.85
N HIS A 154 0.59 2.09 13.95
CA HIS A 154 1.72 2.66 14.68
C HIS A 154 1.46 2.67 16.20
N GLY A 155 0.19 2.66 16.61
CA GLY A 155 -0.23 2.59 18.00
C GLY A 155 -0.56 1.17 18.49
N ALA A 156 -0.77 1.03 19.80
CA ALA A 156 -1.07 -0.26 20.42
C ALA A 156 -2.49 -0.78 20.16
N LEU A 157 -3.46 0.09 19.83
CA LEU A 157 -4.86 -0.28 19.62
C LEU A 157 -5.45 0.44 18.41
N LEU A 158 -6.11 -0.34 17.54
CA LEU A 158 -6.89 0.13 16.40
C LEU A 158 -8.34 -0.33 16.56
N VAL A 159 -9.30 0.57 16.37
CA VAL A 159 -10.74 0.28 16.53
C VAL A 159 -11.44 0.34 15.18
N LEU A 160 -11.96 -0.79 14.71
CA LEU A 160 -12.66 -0.89 13.43
C LEU A 160 -14.18 -0.73 13.59
N ASP A 161 -14.79 -0.08 12.60
CA ASP A 161 -16.25 0.00 12.43
C ASP A 161 -16.75 -1.29 11.75
N LEU A 162 -16.70 -2.37 12.54
CA LEU A 162 -17.20 -3.71 12.25
C LEU A 162 -18.07 -4.14 13.44
#